data_AF-A0A9P4LX31-F1
#
_entry.id   AF-A0A9P4LX31-F1
#
_cell.length_a   1.000
_cell.length_b   1.000
_cell.length_c   1.000
_cell.angle_alpha   90.00
_cell.angle_beta   90.00
_cell.angle_gamma   90.00
#
_symmetry.space_group_name_H-M   'P 1'
#
loop_
_entity.id
_entity.type
_entity.pdbx_description
1 polymer ?
#
loop_
_entity_poly.entity_id
_entity_poly.type
_entity_poly.pdbx_seq_one_letter_code
_entity_poly.pdbx_strand_id
1 'polypeptide(L)'
;MAPRKEKAEKVASNEAADLVLDYLRKQNRPYSATDISANLHNKVSKAAAAKLLKEMHDRKEIEGRSAGKQSVYHVIQDPEDAASPGELKAMDIEIQTIKDQIAAAQGEAKSLKAALTNLNATMSTSDLRAAVDVLEEEKAEILGRLAGLRSGSIRPITAEEKVAVDSDAKHWSKVESERAKITKDMWLQIVDCLPEGIDAAEVRENLGLDE
;
A
#
# COMPACT_ATOMS: atom_id res chain seq x y z
N MET A 1 22.51 -28.21 -5.06
CA MET A 1 22.81 -28.64 -6.44
C MET A 1 22.89 -27.38 -7.28
N ALA A 2 24.07 -27.02 -7.80
CA ALA A 2 24.22 -25.80 -8.60
C ALA A 2 23.42 -25.93 -9.91
N PRO A 3 22.70 -24.88 -10.37
CA PRO A 3 21.89 -24.98 -11.57
C PRO A 3 22.77 -25.20 -12.79
N ARG A 4 22.43 -26.21 -13.61
CA ARG A 4 23.07 -26.47 -14.90
C ARG A 4 22.84 -25.25 -15.79
N LYS A 5 23.91 -24.57 -16.19
CA LYS A 5 23.88 -23.59 -17.28
C LYS A 5 23.25 -24.26 -18.51
N GLU A 6 22.11 -23.74 -18.95
CA GLU A 6 21.51 -24.08 -20.24
C GLU A 6 22.59 -23.93 -21.32
N LYS A 7 22.82 -25.00 -22.09
CA LYS A 7 23.73 -24.97 -23.22
C LYS A 7 23.03 -24.18 -24.32
N ALA A 8 23.52 -22.98 -24.59
CA ALA A 8 23.10 -22.21 -25.76
C ALA A 8 23.26 -23.06 -27.03
N GLU A 9 22.21 -23.07 -27.85
CA GLU A 9 22.19 -23.75 -29.14
C GLU A 9 23.33 -23.22 -30.01
N LYS A 10 24.12 -24.13 -30.58
CA LYS A 10 25.30 -23.75 -31.39
C LYS A 10 24.82 -23.32 -32.76
N VAL A 11 25.19 -22.10 -33.14
CA VAL A 11 24.81 -21.46 -34.40
C VAL A 11 25.57 -22.09 -35.57
N ALA A 12 24.94 -22.18 -36.76
CA ALA A 12 25.56 -22.72 -37.97
C ALA A 12 26.76 -21.85 -38.41
N SER A 13 27.71 -22.41 -39.16
CA SER A 13 29.02 -21.75 -39.41
C SER A 13 28.92 -20.38 -40.09
N ASN A 14 27.96 -20.17 -41.01
CA ASN A 14 27.78 -18.89 -41.70
C ASN A 14 27.08 -17.87 -40.79
N GLU A 15 26.00 -18.27 -40.12
CA GLU A 15 25.30 -17.44 -39.13
C GLU A 15 26.21 -17.03 -37.97
N ALA A 16 27.16 -17.89 -37.58
CA ALA A 16 28.15 -17.60 -36.56
C ALA A 16 29.16 -16.52 -37.01
N ALA A 17 29.46 -16.45 -38.31
CA ALA A 17 30.34 -15.44 -38.87
C ALA A 17 29.65 -14.06 -38.86
N ASP A 18 28.42 -14.00 -39.36
CA ASP A 18 27.61 -12.78 -39.39
C ASP A 18 27.37 -12.24 -37.98
N LEU A 19 27.04 -13.13 -37.02
CA LEU A 19 26.85 -12.75 -35.63
C LEU A 19 28.09 -12.12 -34.98
N VAL A 20 29.28 -12.63 -35.30
CA VAL A 20 30.54 -12.09 -34.78
C VAL A 20 30.86 -10.74 -35.42
N LEU A 21 30.66 -10.61 -36.74
CA LEU A 21 30.91 -9.38 -37.47
C LEU A 21 29.96 -8.25 -37.01
N ASP A 22 28.66 -8.55 -36.89
CA ASP A 22 27.66 -7.61 -36.38
C ASP A 22 27.96 -7.18 -34.94
N TYR A 23 28.40 -8.12 -34.11
CA TYR A 23 28.81 -7.79 -32.75
C TYR A 23 30.02 -6.84 -32.73
N LEU A 24 31.05 -7.12 -33.53
CA LEU A 24 32.23 -6.26 -33.65
C LEU A 24 31.86 -4.86 -34.15
N ARG A 25 30.97 -4.76 -35.16
CA ARG A 25 30.48 -3.48 -35.69
C ARG A 25 29.70 -2.68 -34.66
N LYS A 26 28.78 -3.34 -33.96
CA LYS A 26 27.94 -2.68 -32.95
C LYS A 26 28.73 -2.17 -31.76
N GLN A 27 29.73 -2.91 -31.31
CA GLN A 27 30.55 -2.52 -30.16
C GLN A 27 31.69 -1.58 -30.51
N ASN A 28 32.18 -1.64 -31.76
CA ASN A 28 33.32 -0.89 -32.28
C ASN A 28 34.54 -0.88 -31.35
N ARG A 29 34.86 -2.05 -30.76
CA ARG A 29 35.95 -2.24 -29.79
C ARG A 29 36.80 -3.47 -30.16
N PRO A 30 38.11 -3.47 -29.85
CA PRO A 30 38.96 -4.64 -30.07
C PRO A 30 38.66 -5.74 -29.06
N TYR A 31 38.45 -6.97 -29.55
CA TYR A 31 38.15 -8.14 -28.72
C TYR A 31 39.00 -9.35 -29.10
N SER A 32 39.29 -10.20 -28.11
CA SER A 32 39.88 -11.52 -28.36
C SER A 32 38.81 -12.58 -28.64
N ALA A 33 39.22 -13.74 -29.18
CA ALA A 33 38.33 -14.88 -29.36
C ALA A 33 37.68 -15.37 -28.05
N THR A 34 38.35 -15.17 -26.91
CA THR A 34 37.79 -15.50 -25.60
C THR A 34 36.66 -14.53 -25.24
N ASP A 35 36.88 -13.24 -25.47
CA ASP A 35 35.90 -12.19 -25.17
C ASP A 35 34.67 -12.32 -26.05
N ILE A 36 34.84 -12.57 -27.36
CA ILE A 36 33.73 -12.80 -28.29
C ILE A 36 32.88 -14.00 -27.86
N SER A 37 33.51 -15.13 -27.54
CA SER A 37 32.78 -16.32 -27.06
C SER A 37 32.02 -16.04 -25.76
N ALA A 38 32.59 -15.26 -24.84
CA ALA A 38 31.96 -14.92 -23.58
C ALA A 38 30.79 -13.94 -23.76
N ASN A 39 31.00 -12.88 -24.54
CA ASN A 39 30.02 -11.81 -24.78
C ASN A 39 28.83 -12.30 -25.63
N LEU A 40 29.06 -13.28 -26.50
CA LEU A 40 28.00 -13.96 -27.24
C LEU A 40 27.40 -15.15 -26.46
N HIS A 41 27.64 -15.23 -25.15
CA HIS A 41 27.11 -16.26 -24.26
C HIS A 41 27.35 -17.71 -24.75
N ASN A 42 28.52 -17.96 -25.35
CA ASN A 42 28.92 -19.23 -25.95
C ASN A 42 28.06 -19.73 -27.12
N LYS A 43 27.24 -18.88 -27.74
CA LYS A 43 26.59 -19.18 -29.04
C LYS A 43 27.61 -19.53 -30.12
N VAL A 44 28.77 -18.86 -30.07
CA VAL A 44 29.99 -19.21 -30.80
C VAL A 44 31.03 -19.65 -29.78
N SER A 45 31.51 -20.89 -29.89
CA SER A 45 32.55 -21.40 -28.98
C SER A 45 33.88 -20.68 -29.19
N LYS A 46 34.73 -20.59 -28.15
CA LYS A 46 36.08 -19.99 -28.24
C LYS A 46 36.90 -20.50 -29.43
N ALA A 47 36.88 -21.80 -29.69
CA ALA A 47 37.62 -22.39 -30.81
C ALA A 47 37.04 -21.95 -32.17
N ALA A 48 35.71 -21.93 -32.29
CA ALA A 48 35.03 -21.43 -33.48
C ALA A 48 35.28 -19.93 -33.70
N ALA A 49 35.19 -19.11 -32.64
CA ALA A 49 35.48 -17.68 -32.70
C ALA A 49 36.93 -17.41 -33.12
N ALA A 50 37.90 -18.16 -32.58
CA ALA A 50 39.30 -18.02 -32.98
C ALA A 50 39.54 -18.33 -34.46
N LYS A 51 38.86 -19.35 -34.99
CA LYS A 51 38.90 -19.71 -36.41
C LYS A 51 38.24 -18.63 -37.28
N LEU A 52 37.01 -18.24 -36.94
CA LEU A 52 36.24 -17.25 -37.70
C LEU A 52 36.93 -15.88 -37.74
N LEU A 53 37.43 -15.39 -36.61
CA LEU A 53 38.14 -14.10 -36.55
C LEU A 53 39.41 -14.12 -37.41
N LYS A 54 40.14 -15.23 -37.42
CA LYS A 54 41.32 -15.39 -38.28
C LYS A 54 40.91 -15.41 -39.76
N GLU A 55 39.88 -16.15 -40.12
CA GLU A 55 39.37 -16.21 -41.51
C GLU A 55 38.86 -14.85 -42.00
N MET A 56 38.10 -14.12 -41.18
CA MET A 56 37.62 -12.77 -41.51
C MET A 56 38.77 -11.78 -41.67
N HIS A 57 39.80 -11.89 -40.83
CA HIS A 57 41.02 -11.08 -40.94
C HIS A 57 41.77 -11.39 -42.24
N ASP A 58 41.93 -12.67 -42.58
CA ASP A 58 42.59 -13.09 -43.82
C ASP A 58 41.78 -12.64 -45.07
N ARG A 59 40.45 -12.56 -44.98
CA ARG A 59 39.56 -11.97 -45.99
C ARG A 59 39.52 -10.43 -45.99
N LYS A 60 40.25 -9.76 -45.08
CA LYS A 60 40.27 -8.29 -44.90
C LYS A 60 38.89 -7.70 -44.58
N GLU A 61 38.04 -8.45 -43.90
CA GLU A 61 36.75 -7.95 -43.39
C GLU A 61 36.90 -7.25 -42.04
N ILE A 62 37.93 -7.63 -41.28
CA ILE A 62 38.28 -7.08 -39.97
C ILE A 62 39.80 -6.95 -39.86
N GLU A 63 40.28 -6.09 -38.96
CA GLU A 63 41.70 -5.91 -38.70
C GLU A 63 42.09 -6.64 -37.39
N GLY A 64 43.32 -7.17 -37.34
CA GLY A 64 43.77 -8.05 -36.26
C GLY A 64 45.19 -7.72 -35.83
N ARG A 65 45.39 -7.52 -34.53
CA ARG A 65 46.72 -7.29 -33.95
C ARG A 65 47.09 -8.39 -32.99
N SER A 66 48.24 -9.02 -33.22
CA SER A 66 48.85 -9.98 -32.30
C SER A 66 49.80 -9.29 -31.33
N ALA A 67 49.61 -9.52 -30.03
CA ALA A 67 50.51 -9.13 -28.96
C ALA A 67 50.97 -10.40 -28.21
N GLY A 68 52.12 -10.95 -28.61
CA GLY A 68 52.65 -12.19 -28.05
C GLY A 68 51.72 -13.38 -28.30
N LYS A 69 51.21 -13.99 -27.23
CA LYS A 69 50.32 -15.18 -27.31
C LYS A 69 48.84 -14.83 -27.53
N GLN A 70 48.48 -13.55 -27.51
CA GLN A 70 47.10 -13.09 -27.65
C GLN A 70 46.91 -12.30 -28.94
N SER A 71 45.76 -12.47 -29.57
CA SER A 71 45.34 -11.71 -30.75
C SER A 71 44.00 -11.04 -30.46
N VAL A 72 43.90 -9.77 -30.81
CA VAL A 72 42.67 -8.97 -30.74
C VAL A 72 42.26 -8.53 -32.13
N TYR A 73 40.96 -8.49 -32.37
CA TYR A 73 40.38 -8.16 -33.67
C TYR A 73 39.35 -7.03 -33.49
N HIS A 74 39.28 -6.13 -34.48
CA HIS A 74 38.33 -5.03 -34.51
C HIS A 74 37.84 -4.77 -35.93
N VAL A 75 36.73 -4.05 -36.07
CA VAL A 75 36.25 -3.62 -37.39
C VAL A 75 37.19 -2.58 -37.97
N ILE A 76 37.39 -2.65 -39.29
CA ILE A 76 38.15 -1.66 -40.05
C ILE A 76 37.45 -0.30 -39.92
N GLN A 77 38.22 0.73 -39.55
CA GLN A 77 37.75 2.11 -39.53
C GLN A 77 38.18 2.77 -40.85
N ASP A 78 37.25 3.32 -41.61
CA ASP A 78 37.57 4.09 -42.80
C ASP A 78 37.98 5.52 -42.40
N PRO A 79 39.18 6.01 -42.77
CA PRO A 79 39.55 7.39 -42.52
C PRO A 79 38.64 8.41 -43.24
N GLU A 80 37.98 8.02 -44.34
CA GLU A 80 37.02 8.88 -45.06
C GLU A 80 35.71 9.07 -44.29
N ASP A 81 35.39 8.17 -43.33
CA ASP A 81 34.23 8.30 -42.43
C ASP A 81 34.50 9.30 -41.29
N ALA A 82 35.69 9.90 -41.21
CA ALA A 82 36.03 10.84 -40.17
C ALA A 82 35.29 12.17 -40.35
N ALA A 83 34.47 12.54 -39.36
CA ALA A 83 33.80 13.84 -39.35
C ALA A 83 34.82 14.99 -39.27
N SER A 84 34.55 16.05 -40.03
CA SER A 84 35.32 17.29 -39.99
C SER A 84 35.18 18.02 -38.64
N PRO A 85 36.11 18.91 -38.27
CA PRO A 85 35.98 19.71 -37.05
C PRO A 85 34.71 20.57 -36.98
N GLY A 86 34.13 20.95 -38.13
CA GLY A 86 32.86 21.67 -38.19
C GLY A 86 31.66 20.77 -37.88
N GLU A 87 31.64 19.56 -38.45
CA GLU A 87 30.60 18.57 -38.19
C GLU A 87 30.61 18.08 -36.75
N LEU A 88 31.80 17.85 -36.17
CA LEU A 88 31.93 17.48 -34.75
C LEU A 88 31.34 18.56 -33.83
N LYS A 89 31.61 19.85 -34.11
CA LYS A 89 31.02 20.95 -33.36
C LYS A 89 29.50 21.01 -33.50
N ALA A 90 28.97 20.75 -34.69
CA ALA A 90 27.53 20.70 -34.92
C ALA A 90 26.89 19.54 -34.12
N MET A 91 27.51 18.37 -34.14
CA MET A 91 27.07 17.21 -33.35
C MET A 91 27.11 17.49 -31.84
N ASP A 92 28.15 18.16 -31.34
CA ASP A 92 28.24 18.55 -29.92
C ASP A 92 27.11 19.51 -29.50
N ILE A 93 26.77 20.48 -30.36
CA ILE A 93 25.64 21.40 -30.15
C ILE A 93 24.31 20.63 -30.14
N GLU A 94 24.13 19.70 -31.07
CA GLU A 94 22.93 18.87 -31.15
C GLU A 94 22.79 17.96 -29.92
N ILE A 95 23.89 17.29 -29.50
CA ILE A 95 23.94 16.46 -28.29
C ILE A 95 23.55 17.30 -27.07
N GLN A 96 24.07 18.52 -26.95
CA GLN A 96 23.73 19.40 -25.83
C GLN A 96 22.25 19.81 -25.87
N THR A 97 21.75 20.17 -27.06
CA THR A 97 20.33 20.52 -27.26
C THR A 97 19.41 19.37 -26.85
N ILE A 98 19.71 18.14 -27.28
CA ILE A 98 18.92 16.96 -26.94
C ILE A 98 18.99 16.66 -25.43
N LYS A 99 20.16 16.83 -24.78
CA LYS A 99 20.29 16.67 -23.32
C LYS A 99 19.42 17.66 -22.57
N ASP A 100 19.39 18.91 -23.00
CA ASP A 100 18.58 19.96 -22.37
C ASP A 100 17.08 19.65 -22.54
N GLN A 101 16.66 19.18 -23.72
CA GLN A 101 15.28 18.72 -23.97
C GLN A 101 14.90 17.51 -23.10
N ILE A 102 15.79 16.53 -22.93
CA ILE A 102 15.56 15.38 -22.04
C ILE A 102 15.36 15.86 -20.60
N ALA A 103 16.22 16.76 -20.11
CA ALA A 103 16.11 17.29 -18.75
C ALA A 103 14.78 18.03 -18.53
N ALA A 104 14.36 18.86 -19.51
CA ALA A 104 13.09 19.57 -19.46
C ALA A 104 11.89 18.60 -19.43
N ALA A 105 11.85 17.63 -20.35
CA ALA A 105 10.78 16.64 -20.42
C ALA A 105 10.70 15.77 -19.16
N GLN A 106 11.83 15.38 -18.58
CA GLN A 106 11.87 14.66 -17.30
C GLN A 106 11.32 15.50 -16.14
N GLY A 107 11.63 16.80 -16.11
CA GLY A 107 11.09 17.74 -15.13
C GLY A 107 9.57 17.87 -15.24
N GLU A 108 9.06 18.02 -16.46
CA GLU A 108 7.63 18.10 -16.74
C GLU A 108 6.90 16.80 -16.36
N ALA A 109 7.42 15.64 -16.75
CA ALA A 109 6.85 14.35 -16.41
C ALA A 109 6.77 14.15 -14.88
N LYS A 110 7.80 14.58 -14.14
CA LYS A 110 7.79 14.53 -12.66
C LYS A 110 6.69 15.43 -12.07
N SER A 111 6.54 16.64 -12.60
CA SER A 111 5.50 17.58 -12.18
C SER A 111 4.09 17.05 -12.43
N LEU A 112 3.83 16.58 -13.66
CA LEU A 112 2.53 16.01 -14.05
C LEU A 112 2.19 14.77 -13.23
N LYS A 113 3.16 13.90 -12.95
CA LYS A 113 2.95 12.72 -12.10
C LYS A 113 2.60 13.10 -10.65
N ALA A 114 3.21 14.15 -10.12
CA ALA A 114 2.87 14.66 -8.79
C ALA A 114 1.44 15.25 -8.76
N ALA A 115 1.09 16.04 -9.78
CA ALA A 115 -0.25 16.60 -9.92
C ALA A 115 -1.33 15.50 -10.03
N LEU A 116 -1.07 14.47 -10.84
CA LEU A 116 -1.97 13.34 -11.01
C LEU A 116 -2.13 12.51 -9.73
N THR A 117 -1.03 12.27 -9.00
CA THR A 117 -1.10 11.60 -7.69
C THR A 117 -1.96 12.39 -6.70
N ASN A 118 -1.79 13.71 -6.64
CA ASN A 118 -2.58 14.56 -5.75
C ASN A 118 -4.07 14.59 -6.14
N LEU A 119 -4.36 14.64 -7.45
CA LEU A 119 -5.74 14.64 -7.93
C LEU A 119 -6.45 13.30 -7.67
N ASN A 120 -5.73 12.18 -7.79
CA ASN A 120 -6.27 10.86 -7.51
C ASN A 120 -6.33 10.52 -6.01
N ALA A 121 -5.68 11.31 -5.15
CA ALA A 121 -5.77 11.15 -3.70
C ALA A 121 -7.09 11.69 -3.13
N THR A 122 -7.87 12.45 -3.91
CA THR A 122 -9.17 12.98 -3.51
C THR A 122 -10.30 12.21 -4.21
N MET A 123 -11.45 12.09 -3.55
CA MET A 123 -12.64 11.52 -4.17
C MET A 123 -13.08 12.38 -5.35
N SER A 124 -13.59 11.73 -6.39
CA SER A 124 -14.15 12.46 -7.52
C SER A 124 -15.37 13.28 -7.08
N THR A 125 -15.67 14.36 -7.80
CA THR A 125 -16.84 15.20 -7.49
C THR A 125 -18.16 14.41 -7.60
N SER A 126 -18.24 13.42 -8.48
CA SER A 126 -19.41 12.53 -8.57
C SER A 126 -19.54 11.64 -7.33
N ASP A 127 -18.44 11.06 -6.86
CA ASP A 127 -18.46 10.20 -5.68
C ASP A 127 -18.76 11.02 -4.41
N LEU A 128 -18.24 12.25 -4.33
CA LEU A 128 -18.56 13.17 -3.24
C LEU A 128 -20.05 13.50 -3.20
N ARG A 129 -20.70 13.75 -4.35
CA ARG A 129 -22.15 13.98 -4.40
C ARG A 129 -22.93 12.76 -3.94
N ALA A 130 -22.59 11.58 -4.45
CA ALA A 130 -23.23 10.34 -4.03
C ALA A 130 -23.07 10.09 -2.52
N ALA A 131 -21.88 10.36 -1.96
CA ALA A 131 -21.64 10.24 -0.53
C ALA A 131 -22.47 11.24 0.30
N VAL A 132 -22.63 12.47 -0.19
CA VAL A 132 -23.50 13.47 0.44
C VAL A 132 -24.95 13.00 0.45
N ASP A 133 -25.48 12.51 -0.68
CA ASP A 133 -26.86 12.03 -0.77
C ASP A 133 -27.13 10.89 0.23
N VAL A 134 -26.20 9.93 0.34
CA VAL A 134 -26.29 8.84 1.32
C VAL A 134 -26.28 9.37 2.76
N LEU A 135 -25.37 10.28 3.09
CA LEU A 135 -25.27 10.85 4.44
C LEU A 135 -26.51 11.69 4.80
N GLU A 136 -27.13 12.36 3.82
CA GLU A 136 -28.37 13.08 4.03
C GLU A 136 -29.55 12.14 4.31
N GLU A 137 -29.62 11.00 3.61
CA GLU A 137 -30.62 9.97 3.85
C GLU A 137 -30.45 9.33 5.24
N GLU A 138 -29.23 8.94 5.61
CA GLU A 138 -28.92 8.40 6.96
C GLU A 138 -29.29 9.41 8.06
N LYS A 139 -28.96 10.69 7.85
CA LYS A 139 -29.33 11.76 8.77
C LYS A 139 -30.84 11.87 8.91
N ALA A 140 -31.59 11.82 7.81
CA ALA A 140 -33.05 11.87 7.83
C ALA A 140 -33.64 10.69 8.60
N GLU A 141 -33.12 9.48 8.40
CA GLU A 141 -33.53 8.28 9.12
C GLU A 141 -33.28 8.39 10.63
N ILE A 142 -32.05 8.78 11.02
CA ILE A 142 -31.67 8.96 12.43
C ILE A 142 -32.55 10.02 13.10
N LEU A 143 -32.79 11.14 12.43
CA LEU A 143 -33.65 12.20 12.96
C LEU A 143 -35.11 11.74 13.07
N GLY A 144 -35.61 10.98 12.11
CA GLY A 144 -36.96 10.39 12.16
C GLY A 144 -37.11 9.44 13.34
N ARG A 145 -36.15 8.53 13.54
CA ARG A 145 -36.11 7.63 14.70
C ARG A 145 -36.02 8.40 16.02
N LEU A 146 -35.17 9.43 16.09
CA LEU A 146 -35.03 10.28 17.27
C LEU A 146 -36.33 11.02 17.59
N ALA A 147 -37.04 11.53 16.58
CA ALA A 147 -38.33 12.17 16.75
C ALA A 147 -39.37 11.18 17.33
N GLY A 148 -39.42 9.94 16.81
CA GLY A 148 -40.28 8.89 17.35
C GLY A 148 -39.97 8.52 18.80
N LEU A 149 -38.68 8.42 19.17
CA LEU A 149 -38.27 8.17 20.55
C LEU A 149 -38.63 9.33 21.50
N ARG A 150 -38.74 10.57 20.99
CA ARG A 150 -39.07 11.76 21.78
C ARG A 150 -40.57 12.08 21.83
N SER A 151 -41.37 11.57 20.90
CA SER A 151 -42.81 11.85 20.82
C SER A 151 -43.66 10.98 21.74
N GLY A 152 -43.10 9.88 22.25
CA GLY A 152 -43.78 9.01 23.23
C GLY A 152 -43.99 9.68 24.59
N SER A 153 -44.97 9.18 25.34
CA SER A 153 -45.30 9.65 26.70
C SER A 153 -44.16 9.43 27.71
N ILE A 154 -43.27 8.47 27.42
CA ILE A 154 -42.09 8.16 28.22
C ILE A 154 -40.89 8.82 27.54
N ARG A 155 -40.32 9.83 28.20
CA ARG A 155 -39.11 10.48 27.69
C ARG A 155 -37.89 9.61 27.97
N PRO A 156 -36.96 9.48 27.02
CA PRO A 156 -35.66 8.91 27.30
C PRO A 156 -34.96 9.74 28.37
N ILE A 157 -34.48 9.07 29.41
CA ILE A 157 -33.64 9.67 30.46
C ILE A 157 -32.17 9.40 30.17
N THR A 158 -31.29 10.24 30.68
CA THR A 158 -29.85 10.00 30.55
C THR A 158 -29.40 8.84 31.44
N ALA A 159 -28.21 8.32 31.17
CA ALA A 159 -27.63 7.27 32.02
C ALA A 159 -27.42 7.76 33.46
N GLU A 160 -27.04 9.04 33.61
CA GLU A 160 -26.84 9.70 34.90
C GLU A 160 -28.15 9.82 35.69
N GLU A 161 -29.22 10.26 35.04
CA GLU A 161 -30.56 10.35 35.65
C GLU A 161 -31.05 8.98 36.11
N LYS A 162 -30.85 7.94 35.28
CA LYS A 162 -31.21 6.57 35.65
C LYS A 162 -30.48 6.11 36.91
N VAL A 163 -29.17 6.34 36.97
CA VAL A 163 -28.35 5.95 38.14
C VAL A 163 -28.81 6.67 39.40
N ALA A 164 -29.16 7.96 39.30
CA ALA A 164 -29.68 8.72 40.43
C ALA A 164 -31.01 8.14 40.94
N VAL A 165 -31.97 7.89 40.04
CA VAL A 165 -33.27 7.29 40.40
C VAL A 165 -33.11 5.90 41.01
N ASP A 166 -32.23 5.05 40.44
CA ASP A 166 -31.95 3.72 40.96
C ASP A 166 -31.31 3.77 42.37
N SER A 167 -30.47 4.78 42.63
CA SER A 167 -29.87 5.01 43.95
C SER A 167 -30.91 5.45 44.97
N ASP A 168 -31.78 6.40 44.61
CA ASP A 168 -32.84 6.89 45.49
C ASP A 168 -33.84 5.79 45.82
N ALA A 169 -34.25 4.99 44.84
CA ALA A 169 -35.13 3.84 45.05
C ALA A 169 -34.52 2.83 46.05
N LYS A 170 -33.22 2.54 45.92
CA LYS A 170 -32.51 1.67 46.89
C LYS A 170 -32.45 2.28 48.27
N HIS A 171 -32.21 3.59 48.37
CA HIS A 171 -32.18 4.30 49.65
C HIS A 171 -33.54 4.23 50.34
N TRP A 172 -34.61 4.62 49.65
CA TRP A 172 -35.95 4.65 50.23
C TRP A 172 -36.49 3.26 50.57
N SER A 173 -36.20 2.24 49.75
CA SER A 173 -36.57 0.85 50.08
C SER A 173 -35.86 0.34 51.33
N LYS A 174 -34.59 0.72 51.54
CA LYS A 174 -33.88 0.39 52.78
C LYS A 174 -34.52 1.08 53.98
N VAL A 175 -34.84 2.37 53.86
CA VAL A 175 -35.50 3.15 54.92
C VAL A 175 -36.88 2.56 55.26
N GLU A 176 -37.67 2.19 54.25
CA GLU A 176 -38.96 1.51 54.42
C GLU A 176 -38.79 0.20 55.20
N SER A 177 -37.83 -0.65 54.82
CA SER A 177 -37.57 -1.92 55.51
C SER A 177 -37.16 -1.73 56.96
N GLU A 178 -36.29 -0.75 57.24
CA GLU A 178 -35.85 -0.43 58.60
C GLU A 178 -36.99 0.12 59.46
N ARG A 179 -37.82 1.01 58.89
CA ARG A 179 -39.01 1.54 59.58
C ARG A 179 -40.05 0.46 59.86
N ALA A 180 -40.31 -0.43 58.90
CA ALA A 180 -41.23 -1.55 59.09
C ALA A 180 -40.79 -2.47 60.23
N LYS A 181 -39.48 -2.72 60.38
CA LYS A 181 -38.92 -3.47 61.52
C LYS A 181 -39.17 -2.75 62.84
N ILE A 182 -38.86 -1.45 62.90
CA ILE A 182 -39.08 -0.64 64.11
C ILE A 182 -40.56 -0.66 64.51
N THR A 183 -41.47 -0.41 63.57
CA THR A 183 -42.92 -0.44 63.82
C THR A 183 -43.36 -1.82 64.33
N LYS A 184 -42.85 -2.90 63.73
CA LYS A 184 -43.15 -4.27 64.18
C LYS A 184 -42.64 -4.53 65.60
N ASP A 185 -41.40 -4.15 65.90
CA ASP A 185 -40.77 -4.39 67.20
C ASP A 185 -41.48 -3.58 68.30
N MET A 186 -41.82 -2.32 68.03
CA MET A 186 -42.61 -1.48 68.95
C MET A 186 -44.01 -2.06 69.18
N TRP A 187 -44.66 -2.55 68.13
CA TRP A 187 -45.96 -3.19 68.24
C TRP A 187 -45.91 -4.44 69.13
N LEU A 188 -44.90 -5.29 68.97
CA LEU A 188 -44.70 -6.47 69.82
C LEU A 188 -44.53 -6.08 71.30
N GLN A 189 -43.78 -5.02 71.60
CA GLN A 189 -43.64 -4.53 72.97
C GLN A 189 -44.96 -4.02 73.57
N ILE A 190 -45.83 -3.40 72.76
CA ILE A 190 -47.16 -3.00 73.19
C ILE A 190 -48.00 -4.24 73.52
N VAL A 191 -47.98 -5.24 72.65
CA VAL A 191 -48.71 -6.50 72.84
C VAL A 191 -48.27 -7.21 74.13
N ASP A 192 -46.98 -7.25 74.42
CA ASP A 192 -46.42 -7.87 75.64
C ASP A 192 -46.91 -7.18 76.94
N CYS A 193 -47.32 -5.92 76.86
CA CYS A 193 -47.80 -5.11 77.98
C CYS A 193 -49.35 -5.05 78.08
N LEU A 194 -50.09 -5.73 77.21
CA LEU A 194 -51.55 -5.69 77.23
C LEU A 194 -52.13 -6.52 78.40
N PRO A 195 -53.14 -5.98 79.12
CA PRO A 195 -53.91 -6.75 80.11
C PRO A 195 -54.57 -8.01 79.51
N GLU A 196 -54.69 -9.07 80.32
CA GLU A 196 -55.40 -10.30 79.93
C GLU A 196 -56.86 -10.02 79.56
N GLY A 197 -57.29 -10.51 78.40
CA GLY A 197 -58.67 -10.37 77.89
C GLY A 197 -58.90 -9.23 76.89
N ILE A 198 -57.88 -8.43 76.56
CA ILE A 198 -57.94 -7.41 75.51
C ILE A 198 -57.45 -8.00 74.17
N ASP A 199 -58.20 -7.80 73.08
CA ASP A 199 -57.81 -8.23 71.74
C ASP A 199 -56.78 -7.25 71.13
N ALA A 200 -55.57 -7.75 70.89
CA ALA A 200 -54.50 -6.98 70.28
C ALA A 200 -54.83 -6.50 68.86
N ALA A 201 -55.61 -7.25 68.08
CA ALA A 201 -55.97 -6.85 66.72
C ALA A 201 -56.90 -5.62 66.73
N GLU A 202 -57.91 -5.63 67.60
CA GLU A 202 -58.83 -4.49 67.77
C GLU A 202 -58.09 -3.22 68.25
N VAL A 203 -57.08 -3.37 69.12
CA VAL A 203 -56.23 -2.26 69.55
C VAL A 203 -55.37 -1.73 68.39
N ARG A 204 -54.85 -2.60 67.53
CA ARG A 204 -54.04 -2.21 66.36
C ARG A 204 -54.85 -1.39 65.35
N GLU A 205 -56.07 -1.84 65.09
CA GLU A 205 -57.04 -1.20 64.21
C GLU A 205 -57.46 0.17 64.78
N ASN A 206 -57.77 0.23 66.07
CA ASN A 206 -58.13 1.49 66.75
C ASN A 206 -57.00 2.52 66.76
N LEU A 207 -55.74 2.08 66.70
CA LEU A 207 -54.57 2.94 66.57
C LEU A 207 -54.26 3.31 65.11
N GLY A 208 -55.01 2.78 64.14
CA GLY A 208 -54.84 3.05 62.71
C GLY A 208 -53.55 2.49 62.13
N LEU A 209 -53.03 1.39 62.68
CA LEU A 209 -51.75 0.79 62.26
C LEU A 209 -51.92 -0.31 61.19
N ASP A 210 -53.14 -0.57 60.74
CA ASP A 210 -53.50 -1.64 59.80
C ASP A 210 -53.40 -1.26 58.30
N GLU A 211 -53.08 0.01 57.98
CA GLU A 211 -52.81 0.50 56.61
C GLU A 211 -51.33 0.78 56.34
#